data_AF-A0A1H8PT86-F1
#
_entry.id   AF-A0A1H8PT86-F1
#
_cell.length_a   1.000
_cell.length_b   1.000
_cell.length_c   1.000
_cell.angle_alpha   90.00
_cell.angle_beta   90.00
_cell.angle_gamma   90.00
#
_symmetry.space_group_name_H-M   'P 1'
#
loop_
_entity.id
_entity.type
_entity.pdbx_description
1 polymer ?
#
loop_
_entity_poly.entity_id
_entity_poly.type
_entity_poly.pdbx_seq_one_letter_code
_entity_poly.pdbx_strand_id
1 'polypeptide(L)' 'MSRFIPVDRQTDYLLPPSVDEWLPDGHLARFVVDVVEQLDLSTLTRRYMGRGSKAHHPAVLLSLLIYGYATGVVSSRKIE' A
#
# COMPACT_ATOMS: atom_id res chain seq x y z
N MET A 1 -3.17 16.51 -12.24
CA MET A 1 -2.16 15.96 -11.31
C MET A 1 -2.85 15.04 -10.31
N SER A 2 -2.32 13.84 -10.05
CA SER A 2 -2.89 12.91 -9.06
C SER A 2 -2.88 13.52 -7.65
N ARG A 3 -4.00 13.37 -6.93
CA ARG A 3 -4.17 13.79 -5.53
C ARG A 3 -3.46 12.87 -4.53
N PHE A 4 -2.95 11.75 -5.03
CA PHE A 4 -2.30 10.72 -4.23
C PHE A 4 -0.79 10.66 -4.52
N ILE A 5 -0.05 10.18 -3.52
CA ILE A 5 1.37 9.85 -3.66
C ILE A 5 1.48 8.65 -4.62
N PRO A 6 2.29 8.73 -5.69
CA PRO A 6 2.52 7.58 -6.55
C PRO A 6 3.21 6.49 -5.75
N VAL A 7 2.75 5.25 -5.92
CA VAL A 7 3.38 4.08 -5.32
C VAL A 7 3.85 3.20 -6.46
N ASP A 8 5.16 3.04 -6.53
CA ASP A 8 5.81 2.16 -7.48
C ASP A 8 6.73 1.23 -6.68
N ARG A 9 6.30 -0.03 -6.56
CA ARG A 9 7.02 -1.07 -5.83
C ARG A 9 8.16 -1.69 -6.65
N GLN A 10 8.19 -1.40 -7.95
CA GLN A 10 9.22 -1.82 -8.88
C GLN A 10 10.26 -0.70 -9.07
N THR A 11 10.19 0.37 -8.28
CA THR A 11 11.20 1.44 -8.28
C THR A 11 12.54 0.85 -7.90
N ASP A 12 13.53 1.02 -8.78
CA ASP A 12 14.89 0.63 -8.49
C ASP A 12 15.54 1.60 -7.48
N TYR A 13 16.24 1.05 -6.50
CA TYR A 13 17.01 1.81 -5.49
C TYR A 13 18.50 1.59 -5.71
N LEU A 14 19.32 2.47 -5.14
CA LEU A 14 20.78 2.37 -5.26
C LEU A 14 21.31 1.08 -4.60
N LEU A 15 20.78 0.73 -3.42
CA LEU A 15 21.03 -0.50 -2.67
C LEU A 15 19.90 -0.74 -1.64
N PRO A 16 19.28 -1.93 -1.56
CA PRO A 16 19.23 -3.00 -2.57
C PRO A 16 18.62 -2.50 -3.89
N PRO A 17 18.81 -3.20 -5.02
CA PRO A 17 18.43 -2.70 -6.34
C PRO A 17 16.93 -2.50 -6.50
N SER A 18 16.05 -3.16 -5.71
CA SER A 18 14.61 -2.90 -5.69
C SER A 18 13.97 -3.20 -4.32
N VAL A 19 12.80 -2.62 -4.05
CA VAL A 19 11.96 -2.99 -2.88
C VAL A 19 11.44 -4.42 -3.01
N ASP A 20 11.27 -4.89 -4.25
CA ASP A 20 10.80 -6.23 -4.55
C ASP A 20 11.73 -7.29 -3.93
N GLU A 21 13.05 -7.10 -4.04
CA GLU A 21 14.04 -8.03 -3.47
C GLU A 21 14.03 -8.12 -1.94
N TRP A 22 13.33 -7.24 -1.22
CA TRP A 22 13.29 -7.26 0.24
C TRP A 22 12.41 -8.40 0.78
N LEU A 23 11.51 -8.94 -0.05
CA LEU A 23 10.54 -9.95 0.36
C LEU A 23 10.65 -11.19 -0.52
N PRO A 24 10.65 -12.41 0.05
CA PRO A 24 10.54 -13.64 -0.72
C PRO A 24 9.29 -13.64 -1.61
N ASP A 25 9.33 -14.37 -2.73
CA ASP A 25 8.21 -14.46 -3.69
C ASP A 25 6.90 -14.93 -3.04
N GLY A 26 6.99 -15.84 -2.06
CA GLY A 26 5.84 -16.37 -1.32
C GLY A 26 5.39 -15.52 -0.13
N HIS A 27 5.92 -14.30 0.05
CA HIS A 27 5.62 -13.49 1.22
C HIS A 27 4.17 -12.97 1.19
N LEU A 28 3.45 -13.10 2.32
CA LEU A 28 2.03 -12.73 2.45
C LEU A 28 1.71 -11.30 1.95
N ALA A 29 2.61 -10.35 2.19
CA ALA A 29 2.42 -8.96 1.75
C ALA A 29 2.23 -8.84 0.22
N ARG A 30 2.88 -9.68 -0.58
CA ARG A 30 2.72 -9.71 -2.05
C ARG A 30 1.29 -10.11 -2.40
N PHE A 31 0.82 -11.24 -1.84
CA PHE A 31 -0.55 -11.70 -2.02
C PHE A 31 -1.59 -10.66 -1.59
N VAL A 32 -1.38 -9.98 -0.46
CA VAL A 32 -2.30 -8.93 0.02
C VAL A 32 -2.38 -7.78 -0.99
N VAL A 33 -1.25 -7.32 -1.52
CA VAL A 33 -1.22 -6.25 -2.53
C VAL A 33 -1.95 -6.69 -3.80
N ASP A 34 -1.65 -7.89 -4.31
CA ASP A 34 -2.28 -8.43 -5.53
C ASP A 34 -3.80 -8.53 -5.41
N VAL A 35 -4.31 -8.94 -4.25
CA VAL A 35 -5.75 -9.00 -3.98
C VAL A 35 -6.36 -7.61 -3.89
N VAL A 36 -5.71 -6.68 -3.19
CA VAL A 36 -6.22 -5.31 -3.02
C VAL A 36 -6.27 -4.55 -4.35
N GLU A 37 -5.31 -4.80 -5.26
CA GLU A 37 -5.26 -4.17 -6.58
C GLU A 37 -6.44 -4.59 -7.49
N GLN A 38 -7.10 -5.71 -7.20
CA GLN A 38 -8.29 -6.17 -7.92
C GLN A 38 -9.60 -5.56 -7.40
N LEU A 39 -9.57 -4.83 -6.27
CA LEU A 39 -10.77 -4.25 -5.67
C LEU A 39 -11.15 -2.92 -6.35
N ASP A 40 -12.45 -2.69 -6.53
CA ASP A 40 -12.95 -1.36 -6.94
C ASP A 40 -12.89 -0.37 -5.76
N LEU A 41 -11.86 0.46 -5.73
CA LEU A 41 -11.68 1.54 -4.74
C LEU A 41 -12.13 2.91 -5.26
N SER A 42 -12.88 2.95 -6.38
CA SER A 42 -13.27 4.19 -7.05
C SER A 42 -14.11 5.11 -6.16
N THR A 43 -14.96 4.54 -5.30
CA THR A 43 -15.78 5.32 -4.35
C THR A 43 -14.92 6.01 -3.29
N LEU A 44 -13.89 5.34 -2.77
CA LEU A 44 -12.97 5.93 -1.78
C LEU A 44 -12.11 7.02 -2.40
N THR A 45 -11.55 6.76 -3.58
CA THR A 45 -10.70 7.73 -4.29
C THR A 45 -11.48 8.98 -4.72
N ARG A 46 -12.73 8.83 -5.22
CA ARG A 46 -13.60 9.96 -5.58
C ARG A 46 -14.00 10.83 -4.39
N ARG A 47 -14.22 10.22 -3.22
CA ARG A 47 -14.65 10.95 -2.01
C ARG A 47 -13.52 11.81 -1.41
N TYR A 48 -12.26 11.53 -1.77
CA TYR A 48 -11.13 12.32 -1.30
C TYR A 48 -11.03 13.67 -2.03
N MET A 49 -11.35 14.75 -1.30
CA MET A 49 -11.42 16.10 -1.86
C MET A 49 -10.04 16.74 -2.12
N GLY A 50 -8.93 16.12 -1.69
CA GLY A 50 -7.58 16.64 -1.94
C GLY A 50 -7.26 17.93 -1.18
N ARG A 51 -7.44 17.94 0.14
CA ARG A 51 -7.03 19.05 1.01
C ARG A 51 -5.67 18.76 1.65
N GLY A 52 -4.79 19.76 1.67
CA GLY A 52 -3.45 19.64 2.24
C GLY A 52 -2.47 18.93 1.31
N SER A 53 -1.50 18.22 1.89
CA SER A 53 -0.53 17.40 1.17
C SER A 53 -1.20 16.25 0.41
N LYS A 54 -0.49 15.69 -0.58
CA LYS A 54 -0.95 14.47 -1.25
C LYS A 54 -1.17 13.35 -0.23
N ALA A 55 -2.29 12.64 -0.34
CA ALA A 55 -2.57 11.49 0.52
C ALA A 55 -1.93 10.21 -0.02
N HIS A 56 -1.76 9.21 0.85
CA HIS A 56 -1.53 7.85 0.40
C HIS A 56 -2.77 7.31 -0.32
N HIS A 57 -2.56 6.49 -1.36
CA HIS A 57 -3.66 5.88 -2.10
C HIS A 57 -4.44 4.89 -1.20
N PRO A 58 -5.78 4.80 -1.27
CA PRO A 58 -6.56 3.86 -0.45
C PRO A 58 -6.10 2.41 -0.56
N ALA A 59 -5.61 1.98 -1.73
CA ALA A 59 -5.05 0.64 -1.93
C ALA A 59 -3.87 0.36 -0.98
N VAL A 60 -3.01 1.35 -0.76
CA VAL A 60 -1.82 1.22 0.09
C VAL A 60 -2.24 1.07 1.55
N LEU A 61 -3.12 1.96 2.01
CA LEU A 61 -3.62 1.94 3.39
C LEU A 61 -4.40 0.64 3.70
N LEU A 62 -5.21 0.17 2.75
CA LEU A 62 -5.94 -1.07 2.88
C LEU A 62 -5.00 -2.29 2.91
N SER A 63 -3.94 -2.29 2.09
CA SER A 63 -2.92 -3.34 2.11
C SER A 63 -2.23 -3.43 3.46
N LEU A 64 -1.83 -2.29 4.05
CA LEU A 64 -1.22 -2.24 5.38
C LEU A 64 -2.16 -2.76 6.47
N LEU A 65 -3.43 -2.36 6.41
CA LEU A 65 -4.44 -2.78 7.39
C LEU A 65 -4.68 -4.30 7.33
N ILE A 66 -4.88 -4.85 6.13
CA ILE A 66 -5.11 -6.28 5.94
C ILE A 66 -3.88 -7.07 6.36
N TYR A 67 -2.68 -6.66 5.94
CA TYR A 67 -1.44 -7.34 6.32
C TYR A 67 -1.20 -7.32 7.82
N GLY A 68 -1.38 -6.16 8.48
CA GLY A 68 -1.29 -6.04 9.94
C GLY A 68 -2.26 -6.99 10.64
N TYR A 69 -3.51 -7.02 10.21
CA TYR A 69 -4.52 -7.89 10.83
C TYR A 69 -4.22 -9.37 10.61
N ALA A 70 -3.78 -9.75 9.40
CA ALA A 70 -3.39 -11.12 9.07
C ALA A 70 -2.15 -11.59 9.86
N THR A 71 -1.32 -10.67 10.34
CA THR A 71 -0.14 -10.94 11.17
C THR A 71 -0.39 -10.71 12.68
N GLY A 72 -1.64 -10.46 13.08
CA GLY A 72 -2.03 -10.26 14.49
C GLY A 72 -1.79 -8.85 15.05
N VAL A 73 -1.39 -7.90 14.21
CA VAL A 73 -1.19 -6.49 14.57
C VAL A 73 -2.44 -5.68 14.23
N VAL A 74 -3.31 -5.48 15.23
CA VAL A 74 -4.56 -4.70 15.06
C VAL A 74 -4.44 -3.23 15.48
N SER A 75 -3.34 -2.85 16.13
CA SER A 75 -3.12 -1.48 16.59
C SER A 75 -2.60 -0.62 15.45
N SER A 76 -3.35 0.41 15.06
CA SER A 76 -2.89 1.39 14.06
C SER A 76 -1.52 1.97 14.39
N ARG A 77 -1.24 2.20 15.68
CA ARG A 77 0.04 2.72 16.16
C ARG A 77 1.21 1.74 16.04
N LYS A 78 0.95 0.43 15.98
CA LYS A 78 1.98 -0.58 15.74
C LYS A 78 2.21 -0.83 14.24
N ILE A 79 1.26 -0.42 13.39
CA ILE A 79 1.36 -0.55 11.93
C ILE A 79 2.18 0.61 11.34
N GLU A 80 2.07 1.80 11.94
CA GLU A 80 2.94 2.96 11.69
C GLU A 80 4.35 2.76 12.25
#